data_AF-A0A1H6XQ27-F1
#
_entry.id   AF-A0A1H6XQ27-F1
#
_cell.length_a   1.000
_cell.length_b   1.000
_cell.length_c   1.000
_cell.angle_alpha   90.00
_cell.angle_beta   90.00
_cell.angle_gamma   90.00
#
_symmetry.space_group_name_H-M   'P 1'
#
loop_
_entity.id
_entity.type
_entity.pdbx_description
1 polymer ?
#
loop_
_entity_poly.entity_id
_entity_poly.type
_entity_poly.pdbx_seq_one_letter_code
_entity_poly.pdbx_strand_id
1 'polypeptide(L)'
;MSLTPAFLDELRARTSLSTLIGKTTKLTKAGREYKGCCPFHNEKTPSFYVNDDKGFYHCFGCSAHGDAIRWMTDQRGLPFIDAVKELAQAAGMEMPAQDRRAAERAERAQSLHDVMAAAADWFRQQLDGLEGAPARDLLERRGISDATKRNFGFGFAPDARGKLRTALKQFGDAMLIEAGLLISVEGKEPYDRFRGRLMIPIRDARGRVIAFGGRIIGDGEPKYLNSPDTPLFDKGRTLYNLDRALPAARKADRVFVVEGYMDAIALAQAGIGEVVAPLGTALTEHQLERLWRIADVPTLCLDGDNAGQKAAMRAAHRALPLLAPGRSLQFVTLPDGQDPDDLIRAKGAGALEALVREASPLVDRLWAHELAAEPLTTPEQRAGFRARMGELAKTIGDPVVRSEYHAEFRRRYDEQFGNQRRPFERGRSFEPRQPFVPRRPGQKWTPPPAPVTEDAKALHAAGNIDRVLAKAVLAGLIRHPVEIARHMEVLGSLRMADGALGRLFEAVVDVALEDRELDSSRLVTILADSGFEAVARDLLRADRMPYSFTQPTGDVTRAREDLDEAIAILVARPEVDAALADATSAMQARFTDEAFERQVALLREKQALELRLANLVQSNEDARAFDSEDD
;
A
#
# COMPACT_ATOMS: atom_id res chain seq x y z
N MET A 1 -30.27 17.39 -18.77
CA MET A 1 -29.59 18.65 -19.15
C MET A 1 -29.01 18.44 -20.54
N SER A 2 -29.33 19.28 -21.50
CA SER A 2 -28.57 19.33 -22.76
C SER A 2 -27.98 20.73 -22.85
N LEU A 3 -26.72 20.86 -22.43
CA LEU A 3 -25.94 22.05 -22.78
C LEU A 3 -25.60 21.90 -24.24
N THR A 4 -26.04 22.84 -25.06
CA THR A 4 -25.73 22.78 -26.48
C THR A 4 -24.20 22.93 -26.65
N PRO A 5 -23.59 22.20 -27.60
CA PRO A 5 -22.18 22.40 -27.93
C PRO A 5 -21.85 23.88 -28.20
N ALA A 6 -22.76 24.58 -28.89
CA ALA A 6 -22.65 26.01 -29.16
C ALA A 6 -22.52 26.89 -27.90
N PHE A 7 -23.27 26.60 -26.83
CA PHE A 7 -23.15 27.34 -25.58
C PHE A 7 -21.80 27.12 -24.89
N LEU A 8 -21.32 25.87 -24.89
CA LEU A 8 -20.02 25.54 -24.31
C LEU A 8 -18.87 26.16 -25.10
N ASP A 9 -18.98 26.21 -26.43
CA ASP A 9 -17.99 26.86 -27.29
C ASP A 9 -17.97 28.38 -27.11
N GLU A 10 -19.14 29.01 -27.00
CA GLU A 10 -19.24 30.43 -26.68
C GLU A 10 -18.66 30.75 -25.29
N LEU A 11 -18.91 29.89 -24.31
CA LEU A 11 -18.35 30.02 -22.96
C LEU A 11 -16.83 29.95 -22.94
N ARG A 12 -16.26 29.01 -23.70
CA ARG A 12 -14.81 28.91 -23.89
C ARG A 12 -14.26 30.18 -24.54
N ALA A 13 -14.91 30.67 -25.60
CA ALA A 13 -14.47 31.85 -26.33
C ALA A 13 -14.49 33.14 -25.49
N ARG A 14 -15.44 33.27 -24.56
CA ARG A 14 -15.54 34.44 -23.66
C ARG A 14 -14.65 34.34 -22.41
N THR A 15 -14.02 33.20 -22.18
CA THR A 15 -13.17 32.99 -21.00
C THR A 15 -11.69 33.14 -21.35
N SER A 16 -11.05 34.20 -20.88
CA SER A 16 -9.58 34.30 -20.92
C SER A 16 -8.97 33.32 -19.93
N LEU A 17 -8.26 32.32 -20.47
CA LEU A 17 -7.67 31.23 -19.70
C LEU A 17 -6.50 31.73 -18.83
N SER A 18 -5.71 32.67 -19.34
CA SER A 18 -4.63 33.32 -18.60
C SER A 18 -5.16 34.12 -17.41
N THR A 19 -6.30 34.79 -17.56
CA THR A 19 -6.97 35.53 -16.48
C THR A 19 -7.54 34.57 -15.44
N LEU A 20 -8.16 33.46 -15.89
CA LEU A 20 -8.72 32.45 -15.00
C LEU A 20 -7.63 31.76 -14.16
N ILE A 21 -6.58 31.27 -14.82
CA ILE A 21 -5.46 30.55 -14.20
C ILE A 21 -4.59 31.48 -13.37
N GLY A 22 -4.40 32.72 -13.83
CA GLY A 22 -3.59 33.75 -13.17
C GLY A 22 -4.05 34.09 -11.74
N LYS A 23 -5.29 33.74 -11.38
CA LYS A 23 -5.82 33.91 -10.01
C LYS A 23 -5.13 33.01 -8.98
N THR A 24 -4.64 31.84 -9.41
CA THR A 24 -4.06 30.83 -8.52
C THR A 24 -2.62 30.48 -8.87
N THR A 25 -2.22 30.70 -10.13
CA THR A 25 -0.88 30.36 -10.62
C THR A 25 -0.20 31.61 -11.14
N LYS A 26 1.03 31.87 -10.69
CA LYS A 26 1.81 33.02 -11.16
C LYS A 26 2.25 32.79 -12.62
N LEU A 27 1.61 33.51 -13.54
CA LEU A 27 1.90 33.47 -14.97
C LEU A 27 2.76 34.67 -15.38
N THR A 28 3.68 34.44 -16.31
CA THR A 28 4.54 35.46 -16.93
C THR A 28 4.32 35.46 -18.44
N LYS A 29 4.25 36.64 -19.05
CA LYS A 29 4.02 36.74 -20.50
C LYS A 29 5.24 36.27 -21.28
N ALA A 30 5.03 35.39 -22.24
CA ALA A 30 6.05 34.82 -23.13
C ALA A 30 5.59 34.93 -24.58
N GLY A 31 5.83 36.11 -25.19
CA GLY A 31 5.35 36.41 -26.52
C GLY A 31 3.82 36.55 -26.56
N ARG A 32 3.16 35.67 -27.32
CA ARG A 32 1.69 35.57 -27.43
C ARG A 32 1.06 34.64 -26.39
N GLU A 33 1.88 33.89 -25.65
CA GLU A 33 1.43 32.94 -24.64
C GLU A 33 1.82 33.42 -23.24
N TYR A 34 1.35 32.71 -22.23
CA TYR A 34 1.76 32.88 -20.85
C TYR A 34 2.44 31.60 -20.35
N LYS A 35 3.48 31.72 -19.54
CA LYS A 35 4.19 30.60 -18.94
C LYS A 35 4.30 30.71 -17.43
N GLY A 36 4.26 29.58 -16.73
CA GLY A 36 4.40 29.49 -15.28
C GLY A 36 4.89 28.11 -14.84
N CYS A 37 5.07 27.93 -13.53
CA CYS A 37 5.28 26.60 -12.95
C CYS A 37 3.94 25.86 -12.92
N CYS A 38 3.98 24.58 -13.25
CA CYS A 38 2.78 23.76 -13.32
C CYS A 38 2.08 23.66 -11.96
N PRO A 39 0.76 23.81 -11.90
CA PRO A 39 -0.02 23.67 -10.68
C PRO A 39 -0.49 22.21 -10.45
N PHE A 40 -0.24 21.31 -11.41
CA PHE A 40 -0.60 19.89 -11.34
C PHE A 40 0.54 18.98 -10.86
N HIS A 41 1.79 19.46 -10.88
CA HIS A 41 2.96 18.74 -10.39
C HIS A 41 4.01 19.73 -9.90
N ASN A 42 4.91 19.29 -9.01
CA ASN A 42 5.88 20.18 -8.39
C ASN A 42 7.14 20.33 -9.27
N GLU A 43 7.41 21.55 -9.75
CA GLU A 43 8.59 21.86 -10.57
C GLU A 43 9.17 23.25 -10.24
N LYS A 44 10.47 23.42 -10.50
CA LYS A 44 11.18 24.71 -10.29
C LYS A 44 11.31 25.54 -11.56
N THR A 45 11.20 24.92 -12.72
CA THR A 45 11.34 25.55 -14.04
C THR A 45 9.96 25.68 -14.69
N PRO A 46 9.59 26.83 -15.27
CA PRO A 46 8.29 26.99 -15.92
C PRO A 46 8.10 26.04 -17.11
N SER A 47 7.25 25.02 -16.99
CA SER A 47 6.87 24.14 -18.11
C SER A 47 5.38 24.22 -18.48
N PHE A 48 4.61 25.04 -17.76
CA PHE A 48 3.18 25.23 -17.98
C PHE A 48 2.91 26.42 -18.88
N TYR A 49 2.31 26.17 -20.04
CA TYR A 49 1.98 27.18 -21.04
C TYR A 49 0.47 27.36 -21.15
N VAL A 50 0.03 28.60 -21.28
CA VAL A 50 -1.37 28.98 -21.44
C VAL A 50 -1.48 29.85 -22.69
N ASN A 51 -2.33 29.43 -23.62
CA ASN A 51 -2.58 30.15 -24.86
C ASN A 51 -4.05 30.59 -24.89
N ASP A 52 -4.29 31.89 -24.75
CA ASP A 52 -5.64 32.46 -24.80
C ASP A 52 -6.24 32.39 -26.21
N ASP A 53 -5.43 32.62 -27.26
CA ASP A 53 -5.89 32.60 -28.65
C ASP A 53 -6.40 31.20 -29.06
N LYS A 54 -5.74 30.14 -28.57
CA LYS A 54 -6.11 28.75 -28.83
C LYS A 54 -7.05 28.17 -27.76
N GLY A 55 -7.27 28.87 -26.66
CA GLY A 55 -8.20 28.48 -25.59
C GLY A 55 -7.78 27.25 -24.77
N PHE A 56 -6.49 26.89 -24.73
CA PHE A 56 -6.01 25.74 -23.96
C PHE A 56 -4.72 26.03 -23.18
N TYR A 57 -4.49 25.23 -22.14
CA TYR A 57 -3.22 25.12 -21.44
C TYR A 57 -2.54 23.78 -21.75
N HIS A 58 -1.22 23.75 -21.68
CA HIS A 58 -0.44 22.53 -21.80
C HIS A 58 0.80 22.60 -20.91
N CYS A 59 1.03 21.53 -20.15
CA CYS A 59 2.24 21.35 -19.37
C CYS A 59 3.21 20.41 -20.09
N PHE A 60 4.42 20.87 -20.40
CA PHE A 60 5.44 20.01 -21.01
C PHE A 60 6.14 19.08 -20.01
N GLY A 61 5.98 19.31 -18.70
CA GLY A 61 6.53 18.43 -17.66
C GLY A 61 5.67 17.20 -17.36
N CYS A 62 4.35 17.38 -17.21
CA CYS A 62 3.42 16.31 -16.81
C CYS A 62 2.32 16.00 -17.83
N SER A 63 2.35 16.65 -19.00
CA SER A 63 1.36 16.48 -20.07
C SER A 63 -0.08 16.89 -19.70
N ALA A 64 -0.27 17.61 -18.59
CA ALA A 64 -1.58 18.16 -18.22
C ALA A 64 -2.06 19.13 -19.32
N HIS A 65 -3.27 18.90 -19.84
CA HIS A 65 -3.83 19.63 -20.96
C HIS A 65 -5.34 19.82 -20.83
N GLY A 66 -5.83 21.03 -21.06
CA GLY A 66 -7.25 21.32 -20.98
C GLY A 66 -7.64 22.75 -21.32
N ASP A 67 -8.94 22.99 -21.28
CA ASP A 67 -9.57 24.29 -21.47
C ASP A 67 -9.98 24.92 -20.11
N ALA A 68 -10.70 26.04 -20.16
CA ALA A 68 -11.20 26.72 -18.98
C ALA A 68 -12.12 25.83 -18.10
N ILE A 69 -12.94 24.97 -18.71
CA ILE A 69 -13.85 24.10 -17.97
C ILE A 69 -13.04 22.99 -17.29
N ARG A 70 -12.12 22.37 -18.02
CA ARG A 70 -11.22 21.34 -17.51
C ARG A 70 -10.34 21.86 -16.38
N TRP A 71 -9.90 23.11 -16.44
CA TRP A 71 -9.21 23.77 -15.34
C TRP A 71 -10.07 23.80 -14.06
N MET A 72 -11.35 24.15 -14.18
CA MET A 72 -12.27 24.22 -13.05
C MET A 72 -12.61 22.82 -12.50
N THR A 73 -12.68 21.80 -13.34
CA THR A 73 -12.95 20.43 -12.88
C THR A 73 -11.70 19.78 -12.27
N ASP A 74 -10.59 19.82 -12.99
CA ASP A 74 -9.42 18.98 -12.68
C ASP A 74 -8.56 19.65 -11.61
N GLN A 75 -8.42 20.98 -11.66
CA GLN A 75 -7.61 21.71 -10.67
C GLN A 75 -8.43 22.20 -9.48
N ARG A 76 -9.68 22.63 -9.68
CA ARG A 76 -10.53 23.10 -8.57
C ARG A 76 -11.48 22.04 -8.02
N GLY A 77 -11.57 20.87 -8.64
CA GLY A 77 -12.42 19.78 -8.17
C GLY A 77 -13.91 20.07 -8.27
N LEU A 78 -14.33 21.02 -9.11
CA LEU A 78 -15.75 21.38 -9.25
C LEU A 78 -16.48 20.35 -10.12
N PRO A 79 -17.73 19.97 -9.77
CA PRO A 79 -18.60 19.25 -10.69
C PRO A 79 -18.78 20.03 -11.99
N PHE A 80 -18.85 19.33 -13.13
CA PHE A 80 -18.90 19.93 -14.48
C PHE A 80 -19.94 21.06 -14.62
N ILE A 81 -21.16 20.86 -14.11
CA ILE A 81 -22.22 21.86 -14.19
C ILE A 81 -21.92 23.10 -13.33
N ASP A 82 -21.32 22.92 -12.17
CA ASP A 82 -20.94 24.03 -11.29
C ASP A 82 -19.77 24.83 -11.89
N ALA A 83 -18.82 24.13 -12.52
CA ALA A 83 -17.74 24.76 -13.29
C ALA A 83 -18.29 25.63 -14.43
N VAL A 84 -19.25 25.10 -15.21
CA VAL A 84 -19.91 25.84 -16.30
C VAL A 84 -20.68 27.06 -15.77
N LYS A 85 -21.41 26.94 -14.66
CA LYS A 85 -22.14 28.05 -14.03
C LYS A 85 -21.20 29.18 -13.58
N GLU A 86 -20.11 28.83 -12.90
CA GLU A 86 -19.16 29.82 -12.38
C GLU A 86 -18.45 30.56 -13.53
N LEU A 87 -18.08 29.84 -14.59
CA LEU A 87 -17.51 30.45 -15.79
C LEU A 87 -18.53 31.33 -16.52
N ALA A 88 -19.78 30.88 -16.66
CA ALA A 88 -20.83 31.65 -17.32
C ALA A 88 -21.12 32.97 -16.60
N GLN A 89 -21.20 32.93 -15.26
CA GLN A 89 -21.34 34.12 -14.43
C GLN A 89 -20.16 35.09 -14.62
N ALA A 90 -18.93 34.58 -14.63
CA ALA A 90 -17.73 35.41 -14.85
C ALA A 90 -17.67 36.00 -16.27
N ALA A 91 -18.18 35.29 -17.27
CA ALA A 91 -18.24 35.71 -18.66
C ALA A 91 -19.47 36.58 -18.99
N GLY A 92 -20.31 36.89 -18.00
CA GLY A 92 -21.58 37.61 -18.21
C GLY A 92 -22.55 36.88 -19.13
N MET A 93 -22.45 35.55 -19.22
CA MET A 93 -23.32 34.71 -20.01
C MET A 93 -24.47 34.20 -19.15
N GLU A 94 -25.69 34.38 -19.66
CA GLU A 94 -26.86 33.78 -19.05
C GLU A 94 -26.86 32.28 -19.32
N MET A 95 -26.97 31.48 -18.27
CA MET A 95 -27.05 30.04 -18.39
C MET A 95 -28.31 29.68 -19.19
N PRO A 96 -28.26 28.78 -20.20
CA PRO A 96 -29.43 28.39 -20.97
C PRO A 96 -30.52 27.96 -20.00
N ALA A 97 -31.65 28.68 -20.06
CA ALA A 97 -32.69 28.54 -19.07
C ALA A 97 -33.17 27.08 -19.01
N GLN A 98 -33.07 26.43 -17.85
CA GLN A 98 -34.18 25.60 -17.43
C GLN A 98 -35.38 26.54 -17.44
N ASP A 99 -36.42 26.22 -18.23
CA ASP A 99 -37.74 26.89 -18.28
C ASP A 99 -37.89 27.92 -17.15
N ARG A 100 -38.00 29.23 -17.43
CA ARG A 100 -37.95 30.27 -16.38
C ARG A 100 -38.91 30.00 -15.22
N ARG A 101 -40.01 29.28 -15.48
CA ARG A 101 -40.91 28.74 -14.45
C ARG A 101 -40.31 27.57 -13.67
N ALA A 102 -39.57 26.66 -14.28
CA ALA A 102 -38.77 25.64 -13.60
C ALA A 102 -37.57 26.22 -12.83
N ALA A 103 -36.90 27.28 -13.32
CA ALA A 103 -35.84 27.98 -12.58
C ALA A 103 -36.38 28.76 -11.38
N GLU A 104 -37.47 29.52 -11.55
CA GLU A 104 -38.18 30.16 -10.42
C GLU A 104 -38.78 29.11 -9.48
N ARG A 105 -39.25 27.96 -9.98
CA ARG A 105 -39.68 26.81 -9.14
C ARG A 105 -38.52 26.12 -8.45
N ALA A 106 -37.32 26.07 -9.03
CA ALA A 106 -36.13 25.45 -8.44
C ALA A 106 -35.44 26.39 -7.42
N GLU A 107 -35.50 27.70 -7.65
CA GLU A 107 -35.05 28.74 -6.72
C GLU A 107 -36.05 28.90 -5.55
N ARG A 108 -37.35 28.65 -5.79
CA ARG A 108 -38.38 28.53 -4.75
C ARG A 108 -38.52 27.12 -4.18
N ALA A 109 -37.89 26.11 -4.76
CA ALA A 109 -37.96 24.74 -4.26
C ALA A 109 -37.08 24.66 -3.03
N GLN A 110 -37.68 24.24 -1.92
CA GLN A 110 -36.91 23.87 -0.74
C GLN A 110 -35.94 22.76 -1.15
N SER A 111 -34.66 22.94 -0.83
CA SER A 111 -33.62 21.95 -1.08
C SER A 111 -33.48 21.00 0.11
N LEU A 112 -32.86 19.83 -0.10
CA LEU A 112 -32.51 18.95 1.02
C LEU A 112 -31.58 19.64 2.03
N HIS A 113 -30.77 20.61 1.61
CA HIS A 113 -29.96 21.39 2.55
C HIS A 113 -30.82 22.30 3.45
N ASP A 114 -31.92 22.85 2.93
CA ASP A 114 -32.86 23.65 3.72
C ASP A 114 -33.58 22.78 4.76
N VAL A 115 -33.95 21.56 4.39
CA VAL A 115 -34.48 20.54 5.31
C VAL A 115 -33.50 20.26 6.44
N MET A 116 -32.24 19.98 6.10
CA MET A 116 -31.20 19.65 7.08
C MET A 116 -30.87 20.83 8.00
N ALA A 117 -30.86 22.05 7.48
CA ALA A 117 -30.68 23.26 8.27
C ALA A 117 -31.85 23.46 9.24
N ALA A 118 -33.09 23.35 8.77
CA ALA A 118 -34.29 23.47 9.61
C ALA A 118 -34.35 22.38 10.68
N ALA A 119 -33.95 21.15 10.36
CA ALA A 119 -33.84 20.06 11.33
C ALA A 119 -32.78 20.34 12.40
N ALA A 120 -31.60 20.83 12.01
CA ALA A 120 -30.55 21.20 12.96
C ALA A 120 -31.00 22.30 13.92
N ASP A 121 -31.68 23.32 13.39
CA ASP A 121 -32.25 24.41 14.18
C ASP A 121 -33.33 23.91 15.14
N TRP A 122 -34.21 23.03 14.66
CA TRP A 122 -35.24 22.44 15.49
C TRP A 122 -34.64 21.60 16.63
N PHE A 123 -33.69 20.70 16.34
CA PHE A 123 -33.03 19.90 17.37
C PHE A 123 -32.31 20.78 18.41
N ARG A 124 -31.68 21.88 17.97
CA ARG A 124 -31.06 22.85 18.90
C ARG A 124 -32.11 23.50 19.81
N GLN A 125 -33.24 23.94 19.26
CA GLN A 125 -34.34 24.48 20.07
C GLN A 125 -34.89 23.45 21.07
N GLN A 126 -34.99 22.17 20.67
CA GLN A 126 -35.39 21.10 21.59
C GLN A 126 -34.35 20.87 22.69
N LEU A 127 -33.06 21.00 22.38
CA LEU A 127 -31.99 20.92 23.37
C LEU A 127 -32.05 22.05 24.38
N ASP A 128 -32.52 23.23 24.01
CA ASP A 128 -32.70 24.38 24.91
C ASP A 128 -34.03 24.33 25.68
N GLY A 129 -35.01 23.56 25.19
CA GLY A 129 -36.32 23.38 25.82
C GLY A 129 -36.32 22.53 27.10
N LEU A 130 -37.50 22.39 27.73
CA LEU A 130 -37.66 21.62 28.98
C LEU A 130 -37.28 20.14 28.81
N GLU A 131 -37.70 19.51 27.71
CA GLU A 131 -37.41 18.09 27.43
C GLU A 131 -35.92 17.82 27.16
N GLY A 132 -35.14 18.85 26.84
CA GLY A 132 -33.70 18.75 26.60
C GLY A 132 -32.85 18.62 27.87
N ALA A 133 -33.42 18.73 29.08
CA ALA A 133 -32.66 18.71 30.33
C ALA A 133 -31.74 17.48 30.48
N PRO A 134 -32.21 16.23 30.25
CA PRO A 134 -31.34 15.05 30.35
C PRO A 134 -30.16 15.07 29.36
N ALA A 135 -30.34 15.69 28.18
CA ALA A 135 -29.30 15.85 27.18
C ALA A 135 -28.24 16.87 27.61
N ARG A 136 -28.67 17.99 28.20
CA ARG A 136 -27.77 19.00 28.76
C ARG A 136 -26.96 18.44 29.93
N ASP A 137 -27.59 17.67 30.82
CA ASP A 137 -26.91 17.01 31.94
C ASP A 137 -25.87 15.99 31.44
N LEU A 138 -26.16 15.25 30.37
CA LEU A 138 -25.20 14.33 29.75
C LEU A 138 -23.98 15.07 29.21
N LEU A 139 -24.19 16.20 28.52
CA LEU A 139 -23.11 17.03 28.00
C LEU A 139 -22.26 17.63 29.12
N GLU A 140 -22.89 18.07 30.21
CA GLU A 140 -22.21 18.59 31.40
C GLU A 140 -21.37 17.53 32.10
N ARG A 141 -21.92 16.32 32.32
CA ARG A 141 -21.16 15.17 32.86
C ARG A 141 -19.96 14.79 31.99
N ARG A 142 -20.06 15.03 30.67
CA ARG A 142 -18.98 14.83 29.71
C ARG A 142 -18.02 16.02 29.60
N GLY A 143 -18.20 17.07 30.40
CA GLY A 143 -17.33 18.24 30.40
C GLY A 143 -17.40 19.07 29.12
N ILE A 144 -18.49 18.96 28.34
CA ILE A 144 -18.66 19.73 27.11
C ILE A 144 -19.09 21.16 27.48
N SER A 145 -18.25 22.14 27.15
CA SER A 145 -18.50 23.54 27.43
C SER A 145 -19.65 24.10 26.56
N ASP A 146 -20.34 25.13 27.02
CA ASP A 146 -21.42 25.74 26.23
C ASP A 146 -20.94 26.35 24.90
N ALA A 147 -19.69 26.81 24.85
CA ALA A 147 -19.06 27.24 23.60
C ALA A 147 -18.95 26.06 22.61
N THR A 148 -18.48 24.90 23.08
CA THR A 148 -18.41 23.67 22.28
C THR A 148 -19.80 23.20 21.87
N LYS A 149 -20.79 23.22 22.78
CA LYS A 149 -22.19 22.87 22.48
C LYS A 149 -22.71 23.67 21.29
N ARG A 150 -22.54 25.00 21.32
CA ARG A 150 -22.94 25.91 20.24
C ARG A 150 -22.13 25.70 18.96
N ASN A 151 -20.81 25.62 19.07
CA ASN A 151 -19.91 25.55 17.91
C ASN A 151 -20.09 24.25 17.12
N PHE A 152 -20.29 23.12 17.80
CA PHE A 152 -20.59 21.84 17.16
C PHE A 152 -22.07 21.70 16.78
N GLY A 153 -22.94 22.56 17.31
CA GLY A 153 -24.37 22.59 16.98
C GLY A 153 -25.12 21.39 17.56
N PHE A 154 -24.81 21.00 18.79
CA PHE A 154 -25.54 19.94 19.47
C PHE A 154 -27.04 20.27 19.51
N GLY A 155 -27.85 19.22 19.41
CA GLY A 155 -29.30 19.29 19.52
C GLY A 155 -29.86 18.11 20.30
N PHE A 156 -31.19 18.03 20.39
CA PHE A 156 -31.89 16.93 21.05
C PHE A 156 -33.08 16.51 20.20
N ALA A 157 -33.24 15.21 20.01
CA ALA A 157 -34.43 14.61 19.45
C ALA A 157 -35.29 14.08 20.60
N PRO A 158 -36.44 14.69 20.90
CA PRO A 158 -37.40 14.20 21.88
C PRO A 158 -37.75 12.72 21.70
N ASP A 159 -38.07 12.04 22.78
CA ASP A 159 -38.57 10.66 22.72
C ASP A 159 -40.05 10.62 22.35
N ALA A 160 -40.34 10.90 21.08
CA ALA A 160 -41.69 10.91 20.54
C ALA A 160 -41.70 10.47 19.08
N ARG A 161 -42.80 9.83 18.65
CA ARG A 161 -43.04 9.50 17.24
C ARG A 161 -43.77 10.66 16.57
N GLY A 162 -43.06 11.45 15.75
CA GLY A 162 -43.67 12.42 14.82
C GLY A 162 -43.58 13.90 15.23
N LYS A 163 -42.83 14.23 16.29
CA LYS A 163 -42.59 15.63 16.68
C LYS A 163 -41.78 16.37 15.61
N LEU A 164 -40.73 15.73 15.07
CA LEU A 164 -39.94 16.31 13.98
C LEU A 164 -40.79 16.42 12.71
N ARG A 165 -41.50 15.36 12.33
CA ARG A 165 -42.44 15.37 11.19
C ARG A 165 -43.43 16.53 11.26
N THR A 166 -44.02 16.76 12.44
CA THR A 166 -44.99 17.85 12.66
C THR A 166 -44.32 19.22 12.59
N ALA A 167 -43.13 19.38 13.19
CA ALA A 167 -42.39 20.63 13.20
C ALA A 167 -41.87 21.04 11.81
N LEU A 168 -41.58 20.06 10.95
CA LEU A 168 -41.05 20.28 9.60
C LEU A 168 -42.06 19.94 8.49
N LYS A 169 -43.37 19.93 8.81
CA LYS A 169 -44.45 19.57 7.87
C LYS A 169 -44.44 20.38 6.57
N GLN A 170 -43.88 21.59 6.59
CA GLN A 170 -43.76 22.47 5.42
C GLN A 170 -42.88 21.91 4.30
N PHE A 171 -41.97 20.97 4.60
CA PHE A 171 -41.11 20.31 3.63
C PHE A 171 -41.75 19.06 3.02
N GLY A 172 -42.80 18.53 3.64
CA GLY A 172 -43.48 17.30 3.23
C GLY A 172 -42.71 16.02 3.56
N ASP A 173 -43.45 14.92 3.74
CA ASP A 173 -42.88 13.64 4.19
C ASP A 173 -41.83 13.09 3.22
N ALA A 174 -42.01 13.26 1.91
CA ALA A 174 -41.09 12.75 0.89
C ALA A 174 -39.67 13.32 1.05
N MET A 175 -39.54 14.63 1.23
CA MET A 175 -38.23 15.27 1.43
C MET A 175 -37.61 14.88 2.77
N LEU A 176 -38.41 14.73 3.83
CA LEU A 176 -37.92 14.32 5.14
C LEU A 176 -37.45 12.85 5.14
N ILE A 177 -38.08 11.99 4.34
CA ILE A 177 -37.63 10.60 4.10
C ILE A 177 -36.32 10.62 3.29
N GLU A 178 -36.25 11.38 2.20
CA GLU A 178 -35.06 11.49 1.35
C GLU A 178 -33.85 12.07 2.12
N ALA A 179 -34.09 13.01 3.03
CA ALA A 179 -33.09 13.56 3.95
C ALA A 179 -32.68 12.57 5.08
N GLY A 180 -33.34 11.39 5.16
CA GLY A 180 -33.05 10.37 6.17
C GLY A 180 -33.54 10.74 7.59
N LEU A 181 -34.48 11.68 7.71
CA LEU A 181 -35.03 12.14 8.99
C LEU A 181 -36.27 11.33 9.42
N LEU A 182 -37.02 10.78 8.46
CA LEU A 182 -38.15 9.89 8.71
C LEU A 182 -37.88 8.48 8.20
N ILE A 183 -38.51 7.50 8.83
CA ILE A 183 -38.58 6.12 8.36
C ILE A 183 -39.97 5.89 7.79
N SER A 184 -40.02 5.43 6.55
CA SER A 184 -41.26 4.98 5.90
C SER A 184 -41.40 3.47 6.05
N VAL A 185 -42.62 3.01 6.37
CA VAL A 185 -42.98 1.59 6.44
C VAL A 185 -44.28 1.42 5.66
N GLU A 186 -44.33 0.40 4.80
CA GLU A 186 -45.50 0.14 3.96
C GLU A 186 -46.78 0.01 4.80
N GLY A 187 -47.85 0.71 4.38
CA GLY A 187 -49.13 0.72 5.07
C GLY A 187 -49.16 1.46 6.42
N LYS A 188 -48.10 2.18 6.79
CA LYS A 188 -48.03 2.96 8.04
C LYS A 188 -47.59 4.39 7.77
N GLU A 189 -47.98 5.29 8.65
CA GLU A 189 -47.49 6.66 8.60
C GLU A 189 -45.97 6.73 8.86
N PRO A 190 -45.22 7.58 8.13
CA PRO A 190 -43.82 7.83 8.41
C PRO A 190 -43.62 8.37 9.82
N TYR A 191 -42.51 7.98 10.45
CA TYR A 191 -42.19 8.38 11.82
C TYR A 191 -40.73 8.81 11.96
N ASP A 192 -40.45 9.62 12.98
CA ASP A 192 -39.14 10.19 13.24
C ASP A 192 -38.06 9.11 13.43
N ARG A 193 -36.95 9.21 12.68
CA ARG A 193 -35.82 8.28 12.78
C ARG A 193 -35.12 8.38 14.13
N PHE A 194 -34.85 9.62 14.57
CA PHE A 194 -34.16 9.90 15.81
C PHE A 194 -35.17 10.20 16.92
N ARG A 195 -35.04 9.51 18.05
CA ARG A 195 -35.94 9.64 19.21
C ARG A 195 -35.14 9.42 20.48
N GLY A 196 -35.37 10.25 21.48
CA GLY A 196 -34.67 10.20 22.78
C GLY A 196 -33.15 10.33 22.64
N ARG A 197 -32.66 11.12 21.68
CA ARG A 197 -31.25 11.14 21.29
C ARG A 197 -30.63 12.53 21.39
N LEU A 198 -29.43 12.60 21.95
CA LEU A 198 -28.53 13.74 21.77
C LEU A 198 -28.07 13.76 20.31
N MET A 199 -28.38 14.85 19.61
CA MET A 199 -28.14 15.01 18.18
C MET A 199 -26.81 15.73 17.94
N ILE A 200 -26.02 15.16 17.03
CA ILE A 200 -24.69 15.62 16.64
C ILE A 200 -24.71 15.84 15.12
N PRO A 201 -24.75 17.09 14.63
CA PRO A 201 -24.82 17.34 13.20
C PRO A 201 -23.51 16.98 12.50
N ILE A 202 -23.63 16.32 11.35
CA ILE A 202 -22.53 15.98 10.46
C ILE A 202 -22.54 16.98 9.30
N ARG A 203 -21.38 17.56 9.00
CA ARG A 203 -21.25 18.63 8.01
C ARG A 203 -20.40 18.23 6.82
N ASP A 204 -20.69 18.82 5.66
CA ASP A 204 -19.82 18.75 4.50
C ASP A 204 -18.59 19.65 4.69
N ALA A 205 -17.64 19.61 3.75
CA ALA A 205 -16.43 20.45 3.79
C ALA A 205 -16.70 21.97 3.73
N ARG A 206 -17.93 22.39 3.41
CA ARG A 206 -18.39 23.80 3.42
C ARG A 206 -19.08 24.18 4.73
N GLY A 207 -19.18 23.25 5.70
CA GLY A 207 -19.82 23.47 6.99
C GLY A 207 -21.35 23.34 6.98
N ARG A 208 -21.95 22.90 5.87
CA ARG A 208 -23.41 22.71 5.76
C ARG A 208 -23.80 21.37 6.37
N VAL A 209 -24.90 21.32 7.12
CA VAL A 209 -25.39 20.07 7.71
C VAL A 209 -25.90 19.15 6.60
N ILE A 210 -25.43 17.90 6.58
CA ILE A 210 -25.76 16.89 5.57
C ILE A 210 -26.28 15.58 6.17
N ALA A 211 -26.02 15.34 7.45
CA ALA A 211 -26.52 14.19 8.20
C ALA A 211 -26.50 14.45 9.71
N PHE A 212 -26.96 13.49 10.49
CA PHE A 212 -26.86 13.51 11.95
C PHE A 212 -26.35 12.18 12.50
N GLY A 213 -25.53 12.26 13.54
CA GLY A 213 -25.36 11.21 14.53
C GLY A 213 -26.28 11.46 15.72
N GLY A 214 -26.77 10.40 16.35
CA GLY A 214 -27.68 10.48 17.49
C GLY A 214 -27.28 9.49 18.58
N ARG A 215 -26.86 10.00 19.75
CA ARG A 215 -26.55 9.19 20.93
C ARG A 215 -27.80 9.02 21.79
N ILE A 216 -28.20 7.78 22.09
CA ILE A 216 -29.37 7.52 22.93
C ILE A 216 -29.17 8.10 24.35
N ILE A 217 -30.26 8.61 24.92
CA ILE A 217 -30.33 9.07 26.30
C ILE A 217 -31.23 8.09 27.06
N GLY A 218 -30.74 7.54 28.17
CA GLY A 218 -31.43 6.47 28.88
C GLY A 218 -31.24 5.12 28.19
N ASP A 219 -32.23 4.25 28.32
CA ASP A 219 -32.20 2.89 27.81
C ASP A 219 -32.60 2.81 26.33
N GLY A 220 -31.88 2.01 25.55
CA GLY A 220 -32.22 1.74 24.15
C GLY A 220 -31.01 1.43 23.28
N GLU A 221 -31.26 0.76 22.15
CA GLU A 221 -30.23 0.40 21.19
C GLU A 221 -30.53 0.96 19.78
N PRO A 222 -29.50 1.22 18.96
CA PRO A 222 -28.07 1.22 19.31
C PRO A 222 -27.67 2.48 20.08
N LYS A 223 -26.55 2.41 20.83
CA LYS A 223 -25.98 3.54 21.60
C LYS A 223 -25.77 4.78 20.74
N TYR A 224 -25.22 4.60 19.53
CA TYR A 224 -25.12 5.63 18.50
C TYR A 224 -25.86 5.17 17.24
N LEU A 225 -26.65 6.08 16.66
CA LEU A 225 -27.35 5.89 15.40
C LEU A 225 -26.94 7.00 14.44
N ASN A 226 -26.55 6.66 13.22
CA ASN A 226 -26.29 7.64 12.17
C ASN A 226 -27.47 7.71 11.19
N SER A 227 -27.59 8.84 10.50
CA SER A 227 -28.39 8.97 9.29
C SER A 227 -28.03 7.84 8.30
N PRO A 228 -29.01 7.34 7.51
CA PRO A 228 -28.70 6.46 6.39
C PRO A 228 -27.96 7.25 5.31
N ASP A 229 -27.43 6.56 4.29
CA ASP A 229 -26.92 7.26 3.10
C ASP A 229 -28.07 8.01 2.40
N THR A 230 -27.78 9.22 1.93
CA THR A 230 -28.72 10.13 1.25
C THR A 230 -28.01 10.81 0.08
N PRO A 231 -28.74 11.54 -0.80
CA PRO A 231 -28.09 12.33 -1.85
C PRO A 231 -27.08 13.36 -1.31
N LEU A 232 -27.20 13.80 -0.05
CA LEU A 232 -26.28 14.74 0.59
C LEU A 232 -25.17 14.06 1.40
N PHE A 233 -25.34 12.80 1.76
CA PHE A 233 -24.51 12.13 2.74
C PHE A 233 -24.15 10.71 2.31
N ASP A 234 -22.85 10.50 2.16
CA ASP A 234 -22.23 9.19 1.98
C ASP A 234 -21.34 8.92 3.19
N LYS A 235 -21.73 7.93 3.99
CA LYS A 235 -21.00 7.52 5.20
C LYS A 235 -19.58 7.08 4.90
N GLY A 236 -19.38 6.37 3.79
CA GLY A 236 -18.08 5.82 3.38
C GLY A 236 -17.10 6.87 2.87
N ARG A 237 -17.55 8.09 2.55
CA ARG A 237 -16.68 9.18 2.05
C ARG A 237 -16.58 10.36 2.99
N THR A 238 -17.40 10.41 4.03
CA THR A 238 -17.47 11.53 4.96
C THR A 238 -16.67 11.24 6.21
N LEU A 239 -15.90 12.24 6.67
CA LEU A 239 -15.22 12.25 7.96
C LEU A 239 -15.88 13.32 8.82
N TYR A 240 -16.21 12.98 10.06
CA TYR A 240 -16.73 13.92 11.02
C TYR A 240 -15.69 15.01 11.33
N ASN A 241 -16.16 16.23 11.63
CA ASN A 241 -15.35 17.40 11.98
C ASN A 241 -14.40 17.91 10.88
N LEU A 242 -14.46 17.36 9.67
CA LEU A 242 -13.53 17.72 8.59
C LEU A 242 -13.57 19.22 8.23
N ASP A 243 -14.75 19.84 8.23
CA ASP A 243 -14.94 21.27 7.94
C ASP A 243 -14.14 22.18 8.88
N ARG A 244 -14.12 21.82 10.17
CA ARG A 244 -13.38 22.54 11.22
C ARG A 244 -11.92 22.14 11.29
N ALA A 245 -11.62 20.88 11.02
CA ALA A 245 -10.28 20.33 11.10
C ALA A 245 -9.38 20.81 9.96
N LEU A 246 -9.91 21.01 8.76
CA LEU A 246 -9.12 21.35 7.57
C LEU A 246 -8.20 22.58 7.75
N PRO A 247 -8.67 23.74 8.26
CA PRO A 247 -7.79 24.89 8.48
C PRO A 247 -6.65 24.60 9.48
N ALA A 248 -6.96 23.91 10.58
CA ALA A 248 -5.96 23.55 11.60
C ALA A 248 -4.96 22.52 11.04
N ALA A 249 -5.46 21.51 10.34
CA ALA A 249 -4.66 20.43 9.78
C ALA A 249 -3.67 20.94 8.72
N ARG A 250 -4.10 21.86 7.84
CA ARG A 250 -3.20 22.51 6.86
C ARG A 250 -2.12 23.37 7.51
N LYS A 251 -2.44 24.02 8.63
CA LYS A 251 -1.48 24.86 9.36
C LYS A 251 -0.43 24.01 10.08
N ALA A 252 -0.87 22.88 10.64
CA ALA A 252 -0.03 21.98 11.43
C ALA A 252 0.62 20.86 10.59
N ASP A 253 0.27 20.74 9.31
CA ASP A 253 0.66 19.67 8.39
C ASP A 253 0.44 18.26 8.98
N ARG A 254 -0.66 18.11 9.73
CA ARG A 254 -1.00 16.87 10.44
C ARG A 254 -2.51 16.73 10.59
N VAL A 255 -2.99 15.49 10.69
CA VAL A 255 -4.38 15.19 10.99
C VAL A 255 -4.48 13.99 11.93
N PHE A 256 -5.32 14.10 12.95
CA PHE A 256 -5.63 13.02 13.88
C PHE A 256 -6.93 12.32 13.47
N VAL A 257 -6.93 11.00 13.53
CA VAL A 257 -8.10 10.16 13.28
C VAL A 257 -8.42 9.42 14.57
N VAL A 258 -9.57 9.72 15.16
CA VAL A 258 -10.10 9.08 16.38
C VAL A 258 -11.30 8.21 16.07
N GLU A 259 -11.80 7.42 17.03
CA GLU A 259 -12.90 6.47 16.78
C GLU A 259 -14.27 7.13 16.61
N GLY A 260 -14.59 8.10 17.47
CA GLY A 260 -15.95 8.60 17.59
C GLY A 260 -16.08 10.12 17.58
N TYR A 261 -17.35 10.54 17.55
CA TYR A 261 -17.73 11.96 17.64
C TYR A 261 -17.19 12.62 18.90
N MET A 262 -17.35 11.95 20.04
CA MET A 262 -17.02 12.53 21.33
C MET A 262 -15.52 12.77 21.47
N ASP A 263 -14.70 11.84 20.99
CA ASP A 263 -13.25 11.98 20.97
C ASP A 263 -12.82 13.16 20.13
N ALA A 264 -13.38 13.30 18.92
CA ALA A 264 -13.08 14.42 18.04
C ALA A 264 -13.49 15.77 18.65
N ILE A 265 -14.65 15.81 19.32
CA ILE A 265 -15.15 17.02 19.99
C ILE A 265 -14.29 17.34 21.22
N ALA A 266 -13.89 16.35 22.00
CA ALA A 266 -13.06 16.51 23.20
C ALA A 266 -11.67 17.05 22.84
N LEU A 267 -11.03 16.48 21.82
CA LEU A 267 -9.73 16.95 21.33
C LEU A 267 -9.83 18.37 20.78
N ALA A 268 -10.85 18.66 19.97
CA ALA A 268 -11.07 20.00 19.46
C ALA A 268 -11.32 21.03 20.59
N GLN A 269 -12.08 20.66 21.62
CA GLN A 269 -12.29 21.49 22.81
C GLN A 269 -10.99 21.74 23.57
N ALA A 270 -10.08 20.77 23.60
CA ALA A 270 -8.76 20.90 24.22
C ALA A 270 -7.73 21.67 23.37
N GLY A 271 -8.13 22.21 22.21
CA GLY A 271 -7.30 23.01 21.33
C GLY A 271 -6.60 22.22 20.22
N ILE A 272 -6.86 20.92 20.09
CA ILE A 272 -6.36 20.06 19.02
C ILE A 272 -7.42 20.03 17.93
N GLY A 273 -7.42 21.06 17.08
CA GLY A 273 -8.48 21.30 16.10
C GLY A 273 -8.43 20.39 14.87
N GLU A 274 -7.26 19.85 14.55
CA GLU A 274 -6.94 19.02 13.39
C GLU A 274 -7.34 17.55 13.55
N VAL A 275 -8.49 17.30 14.15
CA VAL A 275 -9.02 15.96 14.46
C VAL A 275 -10.27 15.64 13.65
N VAL A 276 -10.36 14.41 13.15
CA VAL A 276 -11.50 13.87 12.44
C VAL A 276 -11.85 12.47 12.95
N ALA A 277 -13.08 12.01 12.67
CA ALA A 277 -13.52 10.66 13.03
C ALA A 277 -14.30 9.99 11.88
N PRO A 278 -14.16 8.68 11.67
CA PRO A 278 -15.07 7.93 10.82
C PRO A 278 -16.45 7.81 11.48
N LEU A 279 -17.49 7.60 10.66
CA LEU A 279 -18.88 7.70 11.11
C LEU A 279 -19.42 6.33 11.57
N GLY A 280 -18.81 5.74 12.60
CA GLY A 280 -19.27 4.49 13.21
C GLY A 280 -19.05 3.25 12.33
N THR A 281 -17.94 3.21 11.58
CA THR A 281 -17.43 2.06 10.82
C THR A 281 -15.91 2.12 10.81
N ALA A 282 -15.25 1.02 10.43
CA ALA A 282 -13.84 1.04 10.07
C ALA A 282 -13.58 2.10 8.97
N LEU A 283 -12.45 2.79 9.09
CA LEU A 283 -11.98 3.79 8.12
C LEU A 283 -11.95 3.22 6.71
N THR A 284 -12.54 3.86 5.71
CA THR A 284 -12.62 3.36 4.32
C THR A 284 -11.45 3.81 3.43
N GLU A 285 -11.32 3.20 2.26
CA GLU A 285 -10.37 3.56 1.21
C GLU A 285 -10.55 5.03 0.78
N HIS A 286 -11.79 5.47 0.54
CA HIS A 286 -12.07 6.87 0.19
C HIS A 286 -11.77 7.85 1.32
N GLN A 287 -11.92 7.43 2.58
CA GLN A 287 -11.53 8.25 3.72
C GLN A 287 -10.00 8.33 3.84
N LEU A 288 -9.28 7.22 3.62
CA LEU A 288 -7.81 7.19 3.57
C LEU A 288 -7.26 8.11 2.47
N GLU A 289 -7.77 7.99 1.25
CA GLU A 289 -7.42 8.89 0.13
C GLU A 289 -7.64 10.36 0.49
N ARG A 290 -8.73 10.66 1.21
CA ARG A 290 -9.02 12.01 1.65
C ARG A 290 -8.03 12.49 2.72
N LEU A 291 -7.67 11.64 3.67
CA LEU A 291 -6.68 11.96 4.71
C LEU A 291 -5.31 12.24 4.10
N TRP A 292 -4.87 11.45 3.11
CA TRP A 292 -3.60 11.66 2.40
C TRP A 292 -3.57 12.92 1.51
N ARG A 293 -4.71 13.58 1.28
CA ARG A 293 -4.73 14.93 0.69
C ARG A 293 -4.52 16.04 1.71
N ILE A 294 -4.58 15.71 3.01
CA ILE A 294 -4.44 16.65 4.12
C ILE A 294 -3.04 16.55 4.71
N ALA A 295 -2.57 15.33 4.97
CA ALA A 295 -1.24 15.05 5.49
C ALA A 295 -0.72 13.74 4.89
N ASP A 296 0.57 13.69 4.59
CA ASP A 296 1.24 12.52 4.01
C ASP A 296 1.20 11.30 4.94
N VAL A 297 1.24 11.53 6.27
CA VAL A 297 1.18 10.48 7.31
C VAL A 297 0.11 10.81 8.37
N PRO A 298 -1.18 10.53 8.10
CA PRO A 298 -2.26 10.68 9.08
C PRO A 298 -1.99 9.88 10.37
N THR A 299 -2.34 10.46 11.51
CA THR A 299 -2.11 9.88 12.85
C THR A 299 -3.39 9.27 13.40
N LEU A 300 -3.41 7.95 13.57
CA LEU A 300 -4.54 7.24 14.15
C LEU A 300 -4.37 7.15 15.67
N CYS A 301 -5.29 7.75 16.40
CA CYS A 301 -5.36 7.72 17.86
C CYS A 301 -6.68 7.05 18.26
N LEU A 302 -6.65 5.72 18.34
CA LEU A 302 -7.81 4.89 18.62
C LEU A 302 -7.81 4.45 20.08
N ASP A 303 -8.89 3.84 20.54
CA ASP A 303 -9.08 3.48 21.94
C ASP A 303 -8.01 2.49 22.41
N GLY A 304 -7.58 2.62 23.65
CA GLY A 304 -6.56 1.77 24.28
C GLY A 304 -7.01 0.33 24.56
N ASP A 305 -8.20 -0.08 24.11
CA ASP A 305 -8.78 -1.39 24.35
C ASP A 305 -8.60 -2.37 23.16
N ASN A 306 -9.01 -3.62 23.32
CA ASN A 306 -8.89 -4.63 22.27
C ASN A 306 -9.70 -4.27 21.00
N ALA A 307 -10.80 -3.53 21.11
CA ALA A 307 -11.59 -3.12 19.96
C ALA A 307 -10.85 -2.07 19.13
N GLY A 308 -10.22 -1.08 19.79
CA GLY A 308 -9.37 -0.07 19.17
C GLY A 308 -8.10 -0.66 18.57
N GLN A 309 -7.45 -1.62 19.23
CA GLN A 309 -6.32 -2.35 18.65
C GLN A 309 -6.71 -3.08 17.34
N LYS A 310 -7.87 -3.74 17.32
CA LYS A 310 -8.41 -4.38 16.10
C LYS A 310 -8.79 -3.34 15.04
N ALA A 311 -9.31 -2.18 15.42
CA ALA A 311 -9.63 -1.09 14.50
C ALA A 311 -8.36 -0.54 13.84
N ALA A 312 -7.28 -0.36 14.61
CA ALA A 312 -5.98 0.06 14.10
C ALA A 312 -5.44 -0.92 13.05
N MET A 313 -5.52 -2.23 13.34
CA MET A 313 -5.09 -3.25 12.38
C MET A 313 -5.95 -3.29 11.13
N ARG A 314 -7.28 -3.17 11.25
CA ARG A 314 -8.15 -3.04 10.06
C ARG A 314 -7.78 -1.84 9.20
N ALA A 315 -7.48 -0.70 9.81
CA ALA A 315 -7.02 0.48 9.08
C ALA A 315 -5.66 0.25 8.42
N ALA A 316 -4.72 -0.40 9.12
CA ALA A 316 -3.41 -0.78 8.58
C ALA A 316 -3.54 -1.67 7.33
N HIS A 317 -4.31 -2.76 7.41
CA HIS A 317 -4.53 -3.65 6.26
C HIS A 317 -5.23 -2.96 5.09
N ARG A 318 -6.18 -2.07 5.37
CA ARG A 318 -6.88 -1.32 4.31
C ARG A 318 -5.99 -0.27 3.65
N ALA A 319 -5.02 0.27 4.37
CA ALA A 319 -4.07 1.23 3.83
C ALA A 319 -3.01 0.58 2.95
N LEU A 320 -2.60 -0.66 3.22
CA LEU A 320 -1.51 -1.35 2.50
C LEU A 320 -1.65 -1.28 0.96
N PRO A 321 -2.80 -1.63 0.34
CA PRO A 321 -2.93 -1.57 -1.12
C PRO A 321 -2.82 -0.18 -1.72
N LEU A 322 -3.06 0.86 -0.91
CA LEU A 322 -3.13 2.25 -1.33
C LEU A 322 -1.85 3.04 -1.01
N LEU A 323 -0.85 2.41 -0.39
CA LEU A 323 0.42 3.06 -0.09
C LEU A 323 1.13 3.49 -1.38
N ALA A 324 1.77 4.65 -1.32
CA ALA A 324 2.58 5.23 -2.39
C ALA A 324 3.77 5.96 -1.77
N PRO A 325 4.82 6.30 -2.54
CA PRO A 325 5.95 7.06 -2.01
C PRO A 325 5.51 8.30 -1.24
N GLY A 326 5.96 8.42 0.00
CA GLY A 326 5.58 9.51 0.92
C GLY A 326 4.25 9.33 1.66
N ARG A 327 3.37 8.40 1.26
CA ARG A 327 2.08 8.17 1.91
C ARG A 327 2.13 6.99 2.86
N SER A 328 1.80 7.22 4.12
CA SER A 328 1.73 6.15 5.14
C SER A 328 0.73 6.47 6.24
N LEU A 329 0.70 5.67 7.29
CA LEU A 329 -0.05 5.92 8.53
C LEU A 329 0.88 5.83 9.73
N GLN A 330 0.53 6.52 10.81
CA GLN A 330 1.15 6.31 12.12
C GLN A 330 0.09 6.13 13.21
N PHE A 331 0.47 5.47 14.30
CA PHE A 331 -0.46 5.01 15.33
C PHE A 331 -0.01 5.48 16.70
N VAL A 332 -0.91 6.12 17.42
CA VAL A 332 -0.75 6.45 18.83
C VAL A 332 -1.42 5.37 19.65
N THR A 333 -0.66 4.74 20.55
CA THR A 333 -1.20 3.76 21.49
C THR A 333 -1.56 4.46 22.79
N LEU A 334 -2.85 4.45 23.14
CA LEU A 334 -3.33 4.97 24.41
C LEU A 334 -3.11 3.97 25.56
N PRO A 335 -3.06 4.43 26.82
CA PRO A 335 -3.09 3.53 27.98
C PRO A 335 -4.31 2.61 27.96
N ASP A 336 -4.15 1.41 28.51
CA ASP A 336 -5.20 0.38 28.51
C ASP A 336 -6.52 0.91 29.11
N GLY A 337 -7.61 0.68 28.37
CA GLY A 337 -8.96 1.12 28.75
C GLY A 337 -9.23 2.62 28.68
N GLN A 338 -8.32 3.46 28.16
CA GLN A 338 -8.57 4.90 27.94
C GLN A 338 -8.93 5.19 26.49
N ASP A 339 -9.90 6.09 26.30
CA ASP A 339 -10.19 6.74 25.02
C ASP A 339 -9.52 8.14 24.97
N PRO A 340 -9.47 8.82 23.80
CA PRO A 340 -8.89 10.15 23.70
C PRO A 340 -9.60 11.20 24.58
N ASP A 341 -10.92 11.10 24.80
CA ASP A 341 -11.70 11.98 25.69
C ASP A 341 -11.20 11.85 27.15
N ASP A 342 -11.09 10.63 27.65
CA ASP A 342 -10.65 10.29 29.00
C ASP A 342 -9.19 10.74 29.26
N LEU A 343 -8.29 10.51 28.30
CA LEU A 343 -6.89 10.96 28.42
C LEU A 343 -6.81 12.49 28.55
N ILE A 344 -7.52 13.21 27.67
CA ILE A 344 -7.52 14.67 27.66
C ILE A 344 -8.13 15.23 28.94
N ARG A 345 -9.22 14.64 29.43
CA ARG A 345 -9.85 15.06 30.69
C ARG A 345 -8.96 14.80 31.90
N ALA A 346 -8.22 13.70 31.91
CA ALA A 346 -7.36 13.33 33.04
C ALA A 346 -6.03 14.10 33.07
N LYS A 347 -5.40 14.32 31.90
CA LYS A 347 -4.00 14.80 31.82
C LYS A 347 -3.79 15.99 30.88
N GLY A 348 -4.83 16.43 30.16
CA GLY A 348 -4.77 17.57 29.24
C GLY A 348 -4.09 17.27 27.89
N ALA A 349 -4.12 18.27 26.99
CA ALA A 349 -3.59 18.16 25.63
C ALA A 349 -2.10 17.80 25.56
N GLY A 350 -1.30 18.25 26.53
CA GLY A 350 0.14 17.96 26.58
C GLY A 350 0.46 16.47 26.71
N ALA A 351 -0.44 15.68 27.33
CA ALA A 351 -0.26 14.23 27.45
C ALA A 351 -0.43 13.53 26.09
N LEU A 352 -1.41 13.95 25.29
CA LEU A 352 -1.58 13.42 23.95
C LEU A 352 -0.38 13.80 23.06
N GLU A 353 0.08 15.05 23.10
CA GLU A 353 1.27 15.48 22.35
C GLU A 353 2.53 14.68 22.74
N ALA A 354 2.67 14.29 24.00
CA ALA A 354 3.77 13.41 24.42
C ALA A 354 3.67 12.02 23.77
N LEU A 355 2.48 11.42 23.77
CA LEU A 355 2.24 10.12 23.11
C LEU A 355 2.41 10.20 21.58
N VAL A 356 2.07 11.33 20.96
CA VAL A 356 2.26 11.55 19.52
C VAL A 356 3.74 11.52 19.13
N ARG A 357 4.66 11.96 20.00
CA ARG A 357 6.11 11.85 19.74
C ARG A 357 6.62 10.41 19.74
N GLU A 358 5.87 9.51 20.38
CA GLU A 358 6.14 8.08 20.45
C GLU A 358 5.23 7.30 19.47
N ALA A 359 4.55 7.99 18.55
CA ALA A 359 3.67 7.35 17.58
C ALA A 359 4.45 6.31 16.75
N SER A 360 3.88 5.12 16.65
CA SER A 360 4.47 4.01 15.92
C SER A 360 4.13 4.12 14.43
N PRO A 361 5.13 4.14 13.53
CA PRO A 361 4.93 3.99 12.10
C PRO A 361 4.13 2.73 11.74
N LEU A 362 3.46 2.75 10.58
CA LEU A 362 2.70 1.59 10.07
C LEU A 362 3.51 0.28 10.06
N VAL A 363 4.78 0.34 9.66
CA VAL A 363 5.66 -0.83 9.61
C VAL A 363 5.91 -1.44 11.01
N ASP A 364 6.11 -0.59 12.02
CA ASP A 364 6.31 -1.01 13.41
C ASP A 364 5.04 -1.62 13.97
N ARG A 365 3.90 -1.01 13.65
CA ARG A 365 2.59 -1.48 14.08
C ARG A 365 2.27 -2.87 13.52
N LEU A 366 2.48 -3.08 12.23
CA LEU A 366 2.28 -4.39 11.58
C LEU A 366 3.22 -5.45 12.17
N TRP A 367 4.50 -5.10 12.32
CA TRP A 367 5.52 -6.00 12.87
C TRP A 367 5.16 -6.46 14.28
N ALA A 368 4.86 -5.53 15.18
CA ALA A 368 4.52 -5.83 16.57
C ALA A 368 3.26 -6.70 16.68
N HIS A 369 2.25 -6.45 15.84
CA HIS A 369 1.03 -7.24 15.83
C HIS A 369 1.28 -8.69 15.40
N GLU A 370 1.99 -8.89 14.29
CA GLU A 370 2.28 -10.24 13.77
C GLU A 370 3.24 -11.02 14.67
N LEU A 371 4.17 -10.33 15.34
CA LEU A 371 5.09 -10.91 16.30
C LEU A 371 4.37 -11.43 17.55
N ALA A 372 3.30 -10.73 17.97
CA ALA A 372 2.50 -11.08 19.13
C ALA A 372 1.38 -12.10 18.83
N ALA A 373 1.12 -12.41 17.55
CA ALA A 373 -0.01 -13.24 17.15
C ALA A 373 0.14 -14.71 17.57
N GLU A 374 1.34 -15.27 17.48
CA GLU A 374 1.61 -16.69 17.73
C GLU A 374 3.01 -16.88 18.35
N PRO A 375 3.25 -17.93 19.14
CA PRO A 375 4.59 -18.31 19.56
C PRO A 375 5.50 -18.58 18.35
N LEU A 376 6.74 -18.10 18.40
CA LEU A 376 7.72 -18.25 17.31
C LEU A 376 8.94 -19.09 17.76
N THR A 377 8.69 -20.13 18.55
CA THR A 377 9.72 -20.96 19.17
C THR A 377 10.23 -22.05 18.24
N THR A 378 9.44 -22.48 17.26
CA THR A 378 9.86 -23.51 16.28
C THR A 378 10.25 -22.93 14.92
N PRO A 379 11.08 -23.63 14.13
CA PRO A 379 11.40 -23.23 12.76
C PRO A 379 10.16 -23.05 11.86
N GLU A 380 9.15 -23.89 12.00
CA GLU A 380 7.90 -23.84 11.24
C GLU A 380 7.10 -22.58 11.58
N GLN A 381 6.99 -22.25 12.87
CA GLN A 381 6.31 -21.02 13.33
C GLN A 381 7.04 -19.77 12.81
N ARG A 382 8.38 -19.76 12.87
CA ARG A 382 9.19 -18.68 12.30
C ARG A 382 9.05 -18.56 10.79
N ALA A 383 8.95 -19.67 10.07
CA ALA A 383 8.69 -19.68 8.64
C ALA A 383 7.29 -19.13 8.32
N GLY A 384 6.28 -19.52 9.11
CA GLY A 384 4.91 -19.01 9.02
C GLY A 384 4.83 -17.50 9.22
N PHE A 385 5.47 -16.97 10.26
CA PHE A 385 5.58 -15.52 10.48
C PHE A 385 6.22 -14.80 9.28
N ARG A 386 7.35 -15.31 8.77
CA ARG A 386 8.01 -14.75 7.59
C ARG A 386 7.10 -14.74 6.36
N ALA A 387 6.33 -15.82 6.15
CA ALA A 387 5.37 -15.91 5.06
C ALA A 387 4.26 -14.86 5.21
N ARG A 388 3.65 -14.73 6.39
CA ARG A 388 2.61 -13.72 6.67
C ARG A 388 3.10 -12.29 6.42
N MET A 389 4.28 -11.92 6.93
CA MET A 389 4.88 -10.61 6.67
C MET A 389 5.13 -10.38 5.17
N GLY A 390 5.56 -11.41 4.45
CA GLY A 390 5.71 -11.39 3.00
C GLY A 390 4.38 -11.17 2.27
N GLU A 391 3.33 -11.87 2.66
CA GLU A 391 1.98 -11.68 2.10
C GLU A 391 1.44 -10.27 2.37
N LEU A 392 1.67 -9.70 3.56
CA LEU A 392 1.30 -8.32 3.85
C LEU A 392 1.99 -7.34 2.89
N ALA A 393 3.30 -7.48 2.68
CA ALA A 393 4.02 -6.64 1.73
C ALA A 393 3.49 -6.80 0.29
N LYS A 394 3.13 -8.01 -0.14
CA LYS A 394 2.57 -8.26 -1.48
C LYS A 394 1.27 -7.51 -1.75
N THR A 395 0.46 -7.22 -0.72
CA THR A 395 -0.79 -6.47 -0.89
C THR A 395 -0.57 -5.01 -1.30
N ILE A 396 0.65 -4.48 -1.12
CA ILE A 396 0.99 -3.10 -1.50
C ILE A 396 0.98 -2.95 -3.02
N GLY A 397 0.18 -2.00 -3.50
CA GLY A 397 -0.01 -1.76 -4.94
C GLY A 397 1.21 -1.14 -5.61
N ASP A 398 1.87 -0.18 -4.95
CA ASP A 398 3.07 0.46 -5.48
C ASP A 398 4.30 -0.47 -5.42
N PRO A 399 4.97 -0.75 -6.55
CA PRO A 399 6.06 -1.73 -6.60
C PRO A 399 7.31 -1.29 -5.83
N VAL A 400 7.60 0.01 -5.76
CA VAL A 400 8.76 0.54 -5.05
C VAL A 400 8.53 0.44 -3.56
N VAL A 401 7.39 0.93 -3.07
CA VAL A 401 7.01 0.83 -1.64
C VAL A 401 6.94 -0.64 -1.21
N ARG A 402 6.36 -1.51 -2.04
CA ARG A 402 6.32 -2.95 -1.78
C ARG A 402 7.73 -3.55 -1.58
N SER A 403 8.69 -3.16 -2.43
CA SER A 403 10.07 -3.66 -2.33
C SER A 403 10.75 -3.21 -1.03
N GLU A 404 10.54 -1.96 -0.61
CA GLU A 404 11.06 -1.42 0.64
C GLU A 404 10.45 -2.13 1.86
N TYR A 405 9.13 -2.37 1.86
CA TYR A 405 8.48 -3.14 2.93
C TYR A 405 9.01 -4.57 3.01
N HIS A 406 9.22 -5.24 1.87
CA HIS A 406 9.84 -6.57 1.85
C HIS A 406 11.26 -6.57 2.42
N ALA A 407 12.08 -5.60 2.02
CA ALA A 407 13.45 -5.46 2.51
C ALA A 407 13.46 -5.20 4.02
N GLU A 408 12.59 -4.33 4.51
CA GLU A 408 12.49 -3.97 5.93
C GLU A 408 12.00 -5.14 6.79
N PHE A 409 10.97 -5.87 6.34
CA PHE A 409 10.51 -7.07 7.05
C PHE A 409 11.57 -8.17 7.07
N ARG A 410 12.36 -8.33 6.00
CA ARG A 410 13.49 -9.27 5.98
C ARG A 410 14.57 -8.83 6.97
N ARG A 411 14.96 -7.55 6.96
CA ARG A 411 15.96 -7.00 7.88
C ARG A 411 15.58 -7.26 9.34
N ARG A 412 14.34 -6.94 9.74
CA ARG A 412 13.84 -7.18 11.10
C ARG A 412 13.78 -8.66 11.47
N TYR A 413 13.42 -9.52 10.51
CA TYR A 413 13.41 -10.97 10.73
C TYR A 413 14.82 -11.49 11.03
N ASP A 414 15.80 -11.05 10.25
CA ASP A 414 17.20 -11.43 10.44
C ASP A 414 17.78 -10.84 11.74
N GLU A 415 17.34 -9.67 12.18
CA GLU A 415 17.73 -9.10 13.48
C GLU A 415 17.11 -9.84 14.66
N GLN A 416 15.83 -10.21 14.56
CA GLN A 416 15.10 -10.89 15.62
C GLN A 416 15.52 -12.36 15.77
N PHE A 417 15.78 -13.04 14.66
CA PHE A 417 15.99 -14.49 14.65
C PHE A 417 17.22 -14.98 13.88
N GLY A 418 17.93 -14.09 13.19
CA GLY A 418 19.20 -14.44 12.60
C GLY A 418 20.21 -14.73 13.70
N ASN A 419 21.14 -15.64 13.41
CA ASN A 419 22.30 -15.78 14.28
C ASN A 419 23.00 -14.43 14.30
N GLN A 420 23.17 -13.84 15.48
CA GLN A 420 24.08 -12.71 15.65
C GLN A 420 25.40 -13.15 15.02
N ARG A 421 25.70 -12.62 13.82
CA ARG A 421 27.02 -12.76 13.24
C ARG A 421 27.91 -12.07 14.26
N ARG A 422 28.61 -12.87 15.07
CA ARG A 422 29.76 -12.37 15.80
C ARG A 422 30.54 -11.55 14.77
N PRO A 423 30.78 -10.25 15.01
CA PRO A 423 31.65 -9.50 14.13
C PRO A 423 32.87 -10.37 13.92
N PHE A 424 33.20 -10.65 12.66
CA PHE A 424 34.43 -11.36 12.36
C PHE A 424 35.52 -10.49 12.96
N GLU A 425 36.03 -10.88 14.13
CA GLU A 425 37.07 -10.15 14.84
C GLU A 425 38.26 -10.11 13.88
N ARG A 426 38.42 -8.97 13.20
CA ARG A 426 39.68 -8.56 12.58
C ARG A 426 40.67 -8.32 13.72
N GLY A 427 41.10 -9.40 14.35
CA GLY A 427 41.83 -9.36 15.62
C GLY A 427 42.50 -10.66 16.01
N ARG A 428 42.25 -11.78 15.32
CA ARG A 428 43.22 -12.88 15.33
C ARG A 428 44.25 -12.64 14.24
N SER A 429 45.29 -11.90 14.63
CA SER A 429 46.61 -12.02 14.02
C SER A 429 46.90 -13.48 13.73
N PHE A 430 47.29 -13.75 12.49
CA PHE A 430 47.82 -15.04 12.05
C PHE A 430 48.98 -15.42 12.99
N GLU A 431 48.70 -16.26 13.99
CA GLU A 431 49.76 -16.79 14.84
C GLU A 431 50.65 -17.69 13.97
N PRO A 432 51.97 -17.46 13.94
CA PRO A 432 52.88 -18.36 13.25
C PRO A 432 52.71 -19.76 13.83
N ARG A 433 52.61 -20.75 12.93
CA ARG A 433 52.63 -22.19 13.26
C ARG A 433 53.56 -22.46 14.44
N GLN A 434 53.00 -22.90 15.58
CA GLN A 434 53.81 -23.40 16.67
C GLN A 434 54.64 -24.60 16.19
N PRO A 435 55.92 -24.73 16.63
CA PRO A 435 56.74 -25.87 16.28
C PRO A 435 56.13 -27.16 16.83
N PHE A 436 56.20 -28.22 16.02
CA PHE A 436 55.79 -29.58 16.36
C PHE A 436 56.40 -30.03 17.70
N VAL A 437 55.56 -30.22 18.72
CA VAL A 437 55.95 -30.81 20.01
C VAL A 437 55.69 -32.31 19.95
N PRO A 438 56.68 -33.19 20.25
CA PRO A 438 56.46 -34.63 20.23
C PRO A 438 55.49 -35.04 21.35
N ARG A 439 54.53 -35.92 20.99
CA ARG A 439 53.52 -36.51 21.90
C ARG A 439 54.17 -37.17 23.11
N ARG A 440 53.57 -36.99 24.30
CA ARG A 440 53.85 -37.85 25.46
C ARG A 440 53.01 -39.14 25.40
N PRO A 441 53.54 -40.31 25.82
CA PRO A 441 52.82 -41.58 25.78
C PRO A 441 51.65 -41.57 26.77
N GLY A 442 50.43 -41.89 26.31
CA GLY A 442 49.27 -42.17 27.19
C GLY A 442 47.98 -41.38 26.97
N GLN A 443 47.92 -40.42 26.05
CA GLN A 443 46.64 -39.74 25.74
C GLN A 443 45.78 -40.55 24.76
N LYS A 444 44.54 -40.91 25.18
CA LYS A 444 43.51 -41.50 24.33
C LYS A 444 42.99 -40.47 23.32
N TRP A 445 43.00 -40.85 22.05
CA TRP A 445 42.51 -40.06 20.92
C TRP A 445 40.97 -40.01 20.92
N THR A 446 40.40 -38.81 20.86
CA THR A 446 38.97 -38.58 20.62
C THR A 446 38.78 -37.91 19.25
N PRO A 447 37.97 -38.50 18.33
CA PRO A 447 37.67 -37.88 17.05
C PRO A 447 36.73 -36.67 17.22
N PRO A 448 36.87 -35.62 16.39
CA PRO A 448 35.90 -34.51 16.33
C PRO A 448 34.54 -35.01 15.79
N PRO A 449 33.43 -34.33 16.14
CA PRO A 449 32.09 -34.75 15.73
C PRO A 449 31.94 -34.78 14.19
N ALA A 450 31.25 -35.81 13.69
CA ALA A 450 31.04 -36.04 12.27
C ALA A 450 30.17 -34.93 11.64
N PRO A 451 30.42 -34.56 10.36
CA PRO A 451 29.60 -33.59 9.65
C PRO A 451 28.17 -34.11 9.42
N VAL A 452 27.25 -33.15 9.29
CA VAL A 452 25.82 -33.35 9.00
C VAL A 452 25.64 -34.27 7.78
N THR A 453 24.79 -35.29 7.90
CA THR A 453 24.54 -36.30 6.86
C THR A 453 23.91 -35.72 5.60
N GLU A 454 24.22 -36.32 4.45
CA GLU A 454 23.77 -35.90 3.11
C GLU A 454 22.25 -35.80 2.97
N ASP A 455 21.48 -36.63 3.69
CA ASP A 455 20.02 -36.61 3.68
C ASP A 455 19.43 -35.29 4.21
N ALA A 456 20.12 -34.62 5.14
CA ALA A 456 19.71 -33.32 5.67
C ALA A 456 20.06 -32.15 4.73
N LYS A 457 20.96 -32.36 3.76
CA LYS A 457 21.23 -31.39 2.69
C LYS A 457 20.23 -31.51 1.53
N ALA A 458 19.70 -32.71 1.28
CA ALA A 458 18.75 -32.96 0.20
C ALA A 458 17.38 -32.29 0.41
N LEU A 459 16.95 -32.05 1.66
CA LEU A 459 15.63 -31.48 1.96
C LEU A 459 15.50 -29.96 1.74
N HIS A 460 16.59 -29.25 1.46
CA HIS A 460 16.58 -27.81 1.14
C HIS A 460 16.49 -27.50 -0.37
N ALA A 461 16.35 -28.53 -1.22
CA ALA A 461 16.49 -28.46 -2.68
C ALA A 461 15.15 -28.46 -3.45
N ALA A 462 14.18 -27.63 -3.07
CA ALA A 462 13.01 -27.38 -3.92
C ALA A 462 12.65 -25.90 -3.92
N GLY A 463 12.98 -25.20 -5.02
CA GLY A 463 12.48 -23.85 -5.30
C GLY A 463 13.52 -22.78 -5.67
N ASN A 464 14.76 -23.12 -5.97
CA ASN A 464 15.70 -22.23 -6.64
C ASN A 464 16.32 -22.99 -7.81
N ILE A 465 16.54 -22.32 -8.95
CA ILE A 465 17.46 -22.78 -10.01
C ILE A 465 18.61 -23.51 -9.33
N ASP A 466 18.83 -24.77 -9.69
CA ASP A 466 19.78 -25.65 -9.02
C ASP A 466 21.15 -24.96 -8.98
N ARG A 467 21.45 -24.34 -7.84
CA ARG A 467 22.62 -23.45 -7.69
C ARG A 467 23.91 -24.23 -7.88
N VAL A 468 23.86 -25.56 -7.75
CA VAL A 468 24.98 -26.44 -8.00
C VAL A 468 25.18 -26.58 -9.51
N LEU A 469 24.13 -26.93 -10.25
CA LEU A 469 24.18 -27.03 -11.72
C LEU A 469 24.52 -25.69 -12.38
N ALA A 470 23.94 -24.58 -11.94
CA ALA A 470 24.24 -23.25 -12.47
C ALA A 470 25.71 -22.84 -12.26
N LYS A 471 26.30 -23.19 -11.11
CA LYS A 471 27.73 -22.97 -10.84
C LYS A 471 28.60 -23.88 -11.70
N ALA A 472 28.19 -25.13 -11.91
CA ALA A 472 28.89 -26.07 -12.76
C ALA A 472 28.91 -25.56 -14.21
N VAL A 473 27.77 -25.15 -14.75
CA VAL A 473 27.64 -24.61 -16.12
C VAL A 473 28.49 -23.35 -16.27
N LEU A 474 28.46 -22.42 -15.30
CA LEU A 474 29.35 -21.24 -15.32
C LEU A 474 30.84 -21.61 -15.33
N ALA A 475 31.26 -22.58 -14.50
CA ALA A 475 32.63 -23.06 -14.52
C ALA A 475 32.99 -23.71 -15.87
N GLY A 476 32.07 -24.46 -16.46
CA GLY A 476 32.22 -25.06 -17.79
C GLY A 476 32.33 -24.03 -18.91
N LEU A 477 31.49 -22.99 -18.91
CA LEU A 477 31.55 -21.89 -19.88
C LEU A 477 32.85 -21.09 -19.77
N ILE A 478 33.38 -20.90 -18.56
CA ILE A 478 34.69 -20.24 -18.37
C ILE A 478 35.84 -21.11 -18.91
N ARG A 479 35.74 -22.44 -18.81
CA ARG A 479 36.74 -23.39 -19.34
C ARG A 479 36.61 -23.62 -20.85
N HIS A 480 35.40 -23.56 -21.38
CA HIS A 480 35.07 -23.77 -22.79
C HIS A 480 34.33 -22.55 -23.38
N PRO A 481 34.98 -21.38 -23.52
CA PRO A 481 34.32 -20.14 -23.96
C PRO A 481 33.66 -20.25 -25.35
N VAL A 482 34.17 -21.13 -26.21
CA VAL A 482 33.63 -21.40 -27.56
C VAL A 482 32.18 -21.88 -27.52
N GLU A 483 31.73 -22.55 -26.44
CA GLU A 483 30.34 -22.99 -26.30
C GLU A 483 29.39 -21.84 -25.95
N ILE A 484 29.88 -20.73 -25.40
CA ILE A 484 29.04 -19.55 -25.10
C ILE A 484 28.39 -19.02 -26.39
N ALA A 485 29.16 -18.95 -27.48
CA ALA A 485 28.67 -18.49 -28.76
C ALA A 485 27.61 -19.42 -29.39
N ARG A 486 27.70 -20.73 -29.12
CA ARG A 486 26.78 -21.75 -29.63
C ARG A 486 25.44 -21.76 -28.90
N HIS A 487 25.43 -21.42 -27.62
CA HIS A 487 24.23 -21.42 -26.78
C HIS A 487 23.69 -20.02 -26.48
N MET A 488 24.18 -18.98 -27.16
CA MET A 488 23.85 -17.58 -26.87
C MET A 488 22.35 -17.27 -26.80
N GLU A 489 21.55 -17.83 -27.72
CA GLU A 489 20.09 -17.64 -27.75
C GLU A 489 19.41 -18.27 -26.53
N VAL A 490 19.90 -19.44 -26.11
CA VAL A 490 19.40 -20.22 -24.97
C VAL A 490 19.87 -19.61 -23.64
N LEU A 491 21.12 -19.14 -23.57
CA LEU A 491 21.69 -18.49 -22.39
C LEU A 491 21.08 -17.08 -22.20
N GLY A 492 20.70 -16.39 -23.27
CA GLY A 492 20.02 -15.09 -23.21
C GLY A 492 18.56 -15.17 -22.75
N SER A 493 17.90 -16.33 -22.90
CA SER A 493 16.53 -16.55 -22.41
C SER A 493 16.47 -16.88 -20.91
N LEU A 494 17.60 -17.32 -20.33
CA LEU A 494 17.75 -17.52 -18.89
C LEU A 494 17.71 -16.16 -18.16
N ARG A 495 16.52 -15.72 -17.75
CA ARG A 495 16.37 -14.66 -16.74
C ARG A 495 16.87 -15.17 -15.39
N MET A 496 18.18 -15.11 -15.16
CA MET A 496 18.77 -15.47 -13.88
C MET A 496 18.29 -14.50 -12.78
N ALA A 497 17.94 -15.05 -11.62
CA ALA A 497 17.50 -14.29 -10.45
C ALA A 497 18.58 -13.30 -9.94
N ASP A 498 18.12 -12.15 -9.41
CA ASP A 498 18.94 -11.08 -8.82
C ASP A 498 20.07 -11.64 -7.91
N GLY A 499 21.32 -11.28 -8.21
CA GLY A 499 22.46 -11.66 -7.38
C GLY A 499 23.82 -11.63 -8.08
N ALA A 500 24.87 -12.00 -7.33
CA ALA A 500 26.25 -12.01 -7.83
C ALA A 500 26.53 -13.05 -8.94
N LEU A 501 25.76 -14.15 -8.98
CA LEU A 501 25.86 -15.18 -10.02
C LEU A 501 25.23 -14.74 -11.35
N GLY A 502 24.10 -14.02 -11.31
CA GLY A 502 23.47 -13.46 -12.52
C GLY A 502 24.34 -12.40 -13.17
N ARG A 503 24.91 -11.46 -12.37
CA ARG A 503 25.87 -10.46 -12.89
C ARG A 503 27.14 -11.07 -13.46
N LEU A 504 27.62 -12.18 -12.90
CA LEU A 504 28.77 -12.89 -13.43
C LEU A 504 28.43 -13.58 -14.76
N PHE A 505 27.23 -14.14 -14.88
CA PHE A 505 26.76 -14.77 -16.10
C PHE A 505 26.62 -13.75 -17.24
N GLU A 506 26.00 -12.60 -16.97
CA GLU A 506 25.94 -11.47 -17.90
C GLU A 506 27.34 -11.02 -18.32
N ALA A 507 28.25 -10.83 -17.36
CA ALA A 507 29.64 -10.46 -17.66
C ALA A 507 30.37 -11.52 -18.52
N VAL A 508 30.16 -12.81 -18.30
CA VAL A 508 30.75 -13.88 -19.12
C VAL A 508 30.19 -13.87 -20.55
N VAL A 509 28.90 -13.63 -20.72
CA VAL A 509 28.23 -13.56 -22.02
C VAL A 509 28.62 -12.29 -22.79
N ASP A 510 28.64 -11.13 -22.11
CA ASP A 510 29.03 -9.84 -22.70
C ASP A 510 30.48 -9.86 -23.19
N VAL A 511 31.40 -10.44 -22.41
CA VAL A 511 32.79 -10.60 -22.83
C VAL A 511 32.90 -11.53 -24.04
N ALA A 512 32.12 -12.62 -24.09
CA ALA A 512 32.07 -13.53 -25.23
C ALA A 512 31.46 -12.90 -26.51
N LEU A 513 30.65 -11.85 -26.38
CA LEU A 513 30.10 -11.09 -27.51
C LEU A 513 31.14 -10.15 -28.13
N GLU A 514 32.05 -9.60 -27.32
CA GLU A 514 33.05 -8.61 -27.75
C GLU A 514 34.27 -9.24 -28.45
N ASP A 515 34.70 -10.45 -28.05
CA ASP A 515 35.86 -11.13 -28.62
C ASP A 515 35.55 -12.59 -29.02
N ARG A 516 35.56 -12.89 -30.32
CA ARG A 516 35.19 -14.21 -30.87
C ARG A 516 36.31 -15.26 -30.77
N GLU A 517 37.52 -14.88 -30.35
CA GLU A 517 38.68 -15.79 -30.20
C GLU A 517 39.14 -15.92 -28.74
N LEU A 518 38.18 -15.91 -27.79
CA LEU A 518 38.48 -16.05 -26.36
C LEU A 518 38.94 -17.45 -25.97
N ASP A 519 40.14 -17.52 -25.41
CA ASP A 519 40.59 -18.65 -24.61
C ASP A 519 40.24 -18.45 -23.11
N SER A 520 40.24 -19.53 -22.35
CA SER A 520 39.88 -19.50 -20.92
C SER A 520 40.77 -18.55 -20.08
N SER A 521 42.05 -18.40 -20.44
CA SER A 521 42.99 -17.54 -19.71
C SER A 521 42.70 -16.06 -19.94
N ARG A 522 42.35 -15.70 -21.18
CA ARG A 522 41.91 -14.34 -21.55
C ARG A 522 40.59 -13.99 -20.91
N LEU A 523 39.61 -14.90 -20.93
CA LEU A 523 38.32 -14.68 -20.29
C LEU A 523 38.46 -14.42 -18.78
N VAL A 524 39.28 -15.20 -18.07
CA VAL A 524 39.56 -14.97 -16.64
C VAL A 524 40.25 -13.63 -16.38
N THR A 525 41.13 -13.19 -17.28
CA THR A 525 41.82 -11.89 -17.18
C THR A 525 40.82 -10.74 -17.33
N ILE A 526 39.91 -10.82 -18.31
CA ILE A 526 38.89 -9.78 -18.55
C ILE A 526 37.87 -9.74 -17.40
N LEU A 527 37.48 -10.90 -16.86
CA LEU A 527 36.64 -10.98 -15.66
C LEU A 527 37.34 -10.41 -14.41
N ALA A 528 38.67 -10.44 -14.36
CA ALA A 528 39.43 -9.84 -13.26
C ALA A 528 39.36 -8.31 -13.29
N ASP A 529 39.50 -7.70 -14.46
CA ASP A 529 39.37 -6.25 -14.65
C ASP A 529 37.94 -5.75 -14.35
N SER A 530 36.94 -6.63 -14.51
CA SER A 530 35.54 -6.38 -14.18
C SER A 530 35.18 -6.64 -12.70
N GLY A 531 36.16 -6.94 -11.85
CA GLY A 531 35.98 -7.14 -10.40
C GLY A 531 35.43 -8.51 -9.99
N PHE A 532 35.39 -9.49 -10.91
CA PHE A 532 34.90 -10.85 -10.66
C PHE A 532 36.02 -11.88 -10.42
N GLU A 533 37.28 -11.45 -10.33
CA GLU A 533 38.47 -12.31 -10.23
C GLU A 533 38.37 -13.40 -9.16
N ALA A 534 37.97 -13.02 -7.93
CA ALA A 534 37.86 -13.96 -6.82
C ALA A 534 36.77 -15.02 -7.07
N VAL A 535 35.65 -14.63 -7.68
CA VAL A 535 34.52 -15.52 -7.96
C VAL A 535 34.85 -16.47 -9.11
N ALA A 536 35.48 -15.97 -10.18
CA ALA A 536 35.91 -16.79 -11.31
C ALA A 536 36.96 -17.83 -10.88
N ARG A 537 37.95 -17.43 -10.07
CA ARG A 537 38.95 -18.36 -9.52
C ARG A 537 38.34 -19.39 -8.58
N ASP A 538 37.36 -19.02 -7.76
CA ASP A 538 36.69 -19.96 -6.87
C ASP A 538 35.80 -20.97 -7.64
N LEU A 539 35.19 -20.55 -8.75
CA LEU A 539 34.47 -21.45 -9.66
C LEU A 539 35.41 -22.38 -10.41
N LEU A 540 36.58 -21.90 -10.84
CA LEU A 540 37.59 -22.74 -11.48
C LEU A 540 38.35 -23.63 -10.49
N ARG A 541 38.34 -23.32 -9.19
CA ARG A 541 38.77 -24.26 -8.13
C ARG A 541 37.70 -25.31 -7.82
N ALA A 542 36.51 -25.20 -8.41
CA ALA A 542 35.45 -26.19 -8.28
C ALA A 542 35.70 -27.44 -9.13
N ASP A 543 36.96 -27.85 -9.29
CA ASP A 543 37.41 -29.16 -9.81
C ASP A 543 36.75 -30.36 -9.09
N ARG A 544 36.03 -30.09 -7.99
CA ARG A 544 35.32 -31.03 -7.14
C ARG A 544 33.87 -31.30 -7.56
N MET A 545 33.34 -30.64 -8.60
CA MET A 545 32.02 -30.99 -9.12
C MET A 545 32.13 -32.24 -10.01
N PRO A 546 31.17 -33.17 -9.94
CA PRO A 546 31.29 -34.46 -10.60
C PRO A 546 30.89 -34.41 -12.09
N TYR A 547 31.14 -33.30 -12.78
CA TYR A 547 30.85 -33.14 -14.21
C TYR A 547 32.14 -33.04 -15.02
N SER A 548 32.18 -33.71 -16.17
CA SER A 548 33.34 -33.74 -17.08
C SER A 548 33.80 -32.33 -17.49
N PHE A 549 32.88 -31.43 -17.82
CA PHE A 549 33.15 -30.04 -18.23
C PHE A 549 33.68 -29.11 -17.14
N THR A 550 33.69 -29.55 -15.88
CA THR A 550 34.29 -28.78 -14.79
C THR A 550 35.74 -29.18 -14.52
N GLN A 551 36.23 -30.22 -15.19
CA GLN A 551 37.56 -30.79 -14.98
C GLN A 551 38.63 -30.10 -15.84
N PRO A 552 39.83 -29.86 -15.30
CA PRO A 552 40.95 -29.29 -16.06
C PRO A 552 41.63 -30.29 -17.00
N THR A 553 41.52 -31.59 -16.73
CA THR A 553 42.16 -32.69 -17.46
C THR A 553 41.10 -33.74 -17.80
N GLY A 554 40.74 -33.86 -19.08
CA GLY A 554 39.73 -34.79 -19.58
C GLY A 554 39.50 -34.64 -21.08
N ASP A 555 38.70 -35.52 -21.68
CA ASP A 555 38.33 -35.42 -23.10
C ASP A 555 37.50 -34.16 -23.35
N VAL A 556 38.07 -33.24 -24.13
CA VAL A 556 37.47 -31.95 -24.47
C VAL A 556 36.19 -32.12 -25.29
N THR A 557 36.09 -33.16 -26.11
CA THR A 557 34.90 -33.41 -26.95
C THR A 557 33.71 -33.77 -26.06
N ARG A 558 33.93 -34.72 -25.16
CA ARG A 558 32.94 -35.15 -24.17
C ARG A 558 32.55 -34.05 -23.19
N ALA A 559 33.51 -33.28 -22.70
CA ALA A 559 33.23 -32.13 -21.85
C ALA A 559 32.27 -31.14 -22.53
N ARG A 560 32.42 -30.90 -23.83
CA ARG A 560 31.51 -30.01 -24.57
C ARG A 560 30.11 -30.62 -24.70
N GLU A 561 30.00 -31.89 -25.05
CA GLU A 561 28.70 -32.59 -25.14
C GLU A 561 27.95 -32.62 -23.79
N ASP A 562 28.67 -32.90 -22.70
CA ASP A 562 28.09 -32.91 -21.35
C ASP A 562 27.70 -31.50 -20.88
N LEU A 563 28.44 -30.46 -21.31
CA LEU A 563 28.10 -29.06 -21.04
C LEU A 563 26.84 -28.63 -21.80
N ASP A 564 26.72 -29.01 -23.07
CA ASP A 564 25.55 -28.75 -23.91
C ASP A 564 24.28 -29.34 -23.26
N GLU A 565 24.39 -30.59 -22.82
CA GLU A 565 23.32 -31.31 -22.14
C GLU A 565 22.96 -30.67 -20.79
N ALA A 566 23.97 -30.22 -20.01
CA ALA A 566 23.75 -29.53 -18.76
C ALA A 566 23.05 -28.16 -18.93
N ILE A 567 23.37 -27.41 -19.99
CA ILE A 567 22.70 -26.16 -20.35
C ILE A 567 21.24 -26.42 -20.72
N ALA A 568 20.97 -27.46 -21.53
CA ALA A 568 19.61 -27.84 -21.91
C ALA A 568 18.75 -28.20 -20.69
N ILE A 569 19.30 -28.96 -19.73
CA ILE A 569 18.62 -29.32 -18.47
C ILE A 569 18.38 -28.07 -17.60
N LEU A 570 19.37 -27.17 -17.50
CA LEU A 570 19.27 -25.94 -16.70
C LEU A 570 18.13 -25.03 -17.18
N VAL A 571 17.87 -25.01 -18.48
CA VAL A 571 16.82 -24.19 -19.12
C VAL A 571 15.44 -24.86 -19.05
N ALA A 572 15.36 -26.16 -19.32
CA ALA A 572 14.08 -26.87 -19.36
C ALA A 572 13.46 -27.09 -17.96
N ARG A 573 14.29 -27.29 -16.93
CA ARG A 573 13.83 -27.67 -15.58
C ARG A 573 12.92 -26.62 -14.92
N PRO A 574 13.22 -25.31 -14.94
CA PRO A 574 12.32 -24.28 -14.41
C PRO A 574 10.94 -24.24 -15.09
N GLU A 575 10.89 -24.44 -16.41
CA GLU A 575 9.63 -24.45 -17.18
C GLU A 575 8.77 -25.67 -16.82
N VAL A 576 9.38 -26.85 -16.72
CA VAL A 576 8.71 -28.09 -16.31
C VAL A 576 8.22 -28.00 -14.86
N ASP A 577 9.02 -27.43 -13.95
CA ASP A 577 8.63 -27.23 -12.55
C ASP A 577 7.46 -26.24 -12.41
N ALA A 578 7.47 -25.14 -13.18
CA ALA A 578 6.37 -24.18 -13.20
C ALA A 578 5.09 -24.81 -13.78
N ALA A 579 5.20 -25.50 -14.92
CA ALA A 579 4.08 -26.20 -15.54
C ALA A 579 3.50 -27.29 -14.63
N LEU A 580 4.35 -28.00 -13.87
CA LEU A 580 3.93 -29.01 -12.91
C LEU A 580 3.21 -28.39 -11.70
N ALA A 581 3.66 -27.23 -11.21
CA ALA A 581 2.98 -26.50 -10.15
C ALA A 581 1.59 -26.00 -10.59
N ASP A 582 1.49 -25.51 -11.82
CA ASP A 582 0.21 -25.09 -12.43
C ASP A 582 -0.72 -26.28 -12.64
N ALA A 583 -0.21 -27.40 -13.18
CA ALA A 583 -0.99 -28.62 -13.36
C ALA A 583 -1.47 -29.22 -12.03
N THR A 584 -0.63 -29.17 -10.99
CA THR A 584 -0.99 -29.63 -9.64
C THR A 584 -2.08 -28.74 -9.03
N SER A 585 -1.98 -27.42 -9.22
CA SER A 585 -3.00 -26.47 -8.77
C SER A 585 -4.32 -26.66 -9.52
N ALA A 586 -4.27 -26.92 -10.83
CA ALA A 586 -5.44 -27.21 -11.65
C ALA A 586 -6.12 -28.53 -11.26
N MET A 587 -5.32 -29.58 -10.97
CA MET A 587 -5.82 -30.87 -10.47
C MET A 587 -6.53 -30.72 -9.12
N GLN A 588 -5.95 -29.97 -8.18
CA GLN A 588 -6.56 -29.67 -6.87
C GLN A 588 -7.85 -28.86 -6.98
N ALA A 589 -8.01 -28.04 -8.03
CA ALA A 589 -9.17 -27.18 -8.21
C ALA A 589 -10.33 -27.87 -8.95
N ARG A 590 -10.04 -28.71 -9.95
CA ARG A 590 -11.05 -29.21 -10.90
C ARG A 590 -11.25 -30.72 -10.89
N PHE A 591 -10.31 -31.50 -10.35
CA PHE A 591 -10.38 -32.98 -10.25
C PHE A 591 -10.87 -33.68 -11.53
N THR A 592 -10.26 -33.36 -12.68
CA THR A 592 -10.60 -33.97 -13.98
C THR A 592 -9.53 -34.95 -14.45
N ASP A 593 -9.93 -35.95 -15.25
CA ASP A 593 -9.01 -36.94 -15.84
C ASP A 593 -7.94 -36.26 -16.71
N GLU A 594 -8.31 -35.23 -17.48
CA GLU A 594 -7.37 -34.43 -18.29
C GLU A 594 -6.30 -33.72 -17.44
N ALA A 595 -6.69 -33.19 -16.26
CA ALA A 595 -5.75 -32.53 -15.35
C ALA A 595 -4.78 -33.54 -14.71
N PHE A 596 -5.28 -34.74 -14.40
CA PHE A 596 -4.47 -35.84 -13.88
C PHE A 596 -3.46 -36.35 -14.93
N GLU A 597 -3.91 -36.59 -16.17
CA GLU A 597 -3.03 -37.01 -17.27
C GLU A 597 -1.93 -35.97 -17.56
N ARG A 598 -2.29 -34.68 -17.54
CA ARG A 598 -1.32 -33.60 -17.71
C ARG A 598 -0.29 -33.55 -16.59
N GLN A 599 -0.71 -33.75 -15.33
CA GLN A 599 0.19 -33.82 -14.18
C GLN A 599 1.14 -35.02 -14.27
N VAL A 600 0.64 -36.21 -14.64
CA VAL A 600 1.44 -37.42 -14.81
C VAL A 600 2.45 -37.26 -15.95
N ALA A 601 2.07 -36.62 -17.06
CA ALA A 601 2.99 -36.35 -18.17
C ALA A 601 4.15 -35.44 -17.73
N LEU A 602 3.87 -34.36 -16.99
CA LEU A 602 4.89 -33.43 -16.49
C LEU A 602 5.80 -34.06 -15.42
N LEU A 603 5.27 -34.96 -14.59
CA LEU A 603 6.09 -35.75 -13.66
C LEU A 603 7.07 -36.67 -14.38
N ARG A 604 6.63 -37.32 -15.47
CA ARG A 604 7.53 -38.15 -16.31
C ARG A 604 8.61 -37.32 -16.98
N GLU A 605 8.25 -36.13 -17.46
CA GLU A 605 9.19 -35.19 -18.08
C GLU A 605 10.25 -34.70 -17.07
N LYS A 606 9.82 -34.36 -15.84
CA LYS A 606 10.75 -34.03 -14.75
C LYS A 606 11.70 -35.18 -14.40
N GLN A 607 11.17 -36.40 -14.28
CA GLN A 607 11.98 -37.60 -14.03
C GLN A 607 12.98 -37.86 -15.16
N ALA A 608 12.59 -37.60 -16.41
CA ALA A 608 13.49 -37.75 -17.55
C ALA A 608 14.65 -36.74 -17.50
N LEU A 609 14.40 -35.49 -17.11
CA LEU A 609 15.46 -34.48 -16.91
C LEU A 609 16.40 -34.86 -15.76
N GLU A 610 15.86 -35.41 -14.66
CA GLU A 610 16.67 -35.88 -13.53
C GLU A 610 17.54 -37.08 -13.89
N LEU A 611 17.02 -38.00 -14.70
CA LEU A 611 17.77 -39.16 -15.20
C LEU A 611 18.89 -38.73 -16.15
N ARG A 612 18.63 -37.78 -17.05
CA ARG A 612 19.65 -37.18 -17.93
C ARG A 612 20.76 -36.50 -17.12
N LEU A 613 20.41 -35.76 -16.07
CA LEU A 613 21.38 -35.14 -15.17
C LEU A 613 22.21 -36.18 -14.39
N ALA A 614 21.57 -37.25 -13.92
CA ALA A 614 22.26 -38.36 -13.23
C ALA A 614 23.25 -39.07 -14.15
N ASN A 615 22.88 -39.27 -15.43
CA ASN A 615 23.76 -39.88 -16.43
C ASN A 615 25.03 -39.04 -16.67
N LEU A 616 24.95 -37.71 -16.65
CA LEU A 616 26.13 -36.84 -16.77
C LEU A 616 27.14 -37.05 -15.63
N VAL A 617 26.64 -37.29 -14.42
CA VAL A 617 27.47 -37.53 -13.23
C VAL A 617 28.07 -38.93 -13.28
N GLN A 618 27.25 -39.95 -13.54
CA GLN A 618 27.67 -41.34 -13.56
C GLN A 618 28.67 -41.64 -14.68
N SER A 619 28.42 -41.12 -15.88
CA SER A 619 29.33 -41.20 -17.02
C SER A 619 30.73 -40.73 -16.64
N ASN A 620 30.83 -39.57 -15.97
CA ASN A 620 32.11 -38.99 -15.55
C ASN A 620 32.80 -39.79 -14.42
N GLU A 621 32.04 -40.40 -13.51
CA GLU A 621 32.58 -41.30 -12.48
C GLU A 621 33.16 -42.59 -13.09
N ASP A 622 32.45 -43.19 -14.04
CA ASP A 622 32.91 -44.38 -14.77
C ASP A 622 34.21 -44.09 -15.52
N ALA A 623 34.32 -42.92 -16.17
CA ALA A 623 35.53 -42.49 -16.88
C ALA A 623 36.75 -42.36 -15.96
N ARG A 624 36.55 -41.80 -14.76
CA ARG A 624 37.60 -41.67 -13.74
C ARG A 624 38.03 -43.02 -13.18
N ALA A 625 37.13 -43.99 -13.11
CA ALA A 625 37.46 -45.34 -12.68
C ALA A 625 38.36 -46.05 -13.71
N PHE A 626 38.05 -45.91 -15.00
CA PHE A 626 38.85 -46.50 -16.09
C PHE A 626 40.24 -45.84 -16.25
N ASP A 627 40.36 -44.50 -16.12
CA ASP A 627 41.66 -43.82 -16.18
C ASP A 627 42.59 -44.16 -14.98
N SER A 628 42.06 -44.75 -13.90
CA SER A 628 42.84 -45.14 -12.72
C SER A 628 43.36 -46.58 -12.75
N GLU A 629 42.98 -47.40 -13.74
CA GLU A 629 43.44 -48.78 -13.91
C GLU A 629 44.61 -48.93 -14.89
N ASP A 630 44.96 -47.89 -15.66
CA ASP A 630 46.05 -47.88 -16.65
C ASP A 630 47.32 -47.11 -16.19
N ASP A 631 47.41 -46.72 -14.91
CA ASP A 631 48.57 -46.03 -14.29
C ASP A 631 49.37 -46.92 -13.31
#